data_AF-A0A7K0W4K6-F1
#
_entry.id   AF-A0A7K0W4K6-F1
#
_cell.length_a   1.000
_cell.length_b   1.000
_cell.length_c   1.000
_cell.angle_alpha   90.00
_cell.angle_beta   90.00
_cell.angle_gamma   90.00
#
_symmetry.space_group_name_H-M   'P 1'
#
loop_
_entity.id
_entity.type
_entity.pdbx_description
1 polymer ?
#
loop_
_entity_poly.entity_id
_entity_poly.type
_entity_poly.pdbx_seq_one_letter_code
_entity_poly.pdbx_strand_id
1 'polypeptide(L)'
;MAQLTPVTTTRLGEHLPLLDLLPDANPLSWVRRGEGLVGWGIHATTTVRGKNRFRDARDWWHQELEKLSITDSVHGTSTGPILFTSFSFSENEDSVLVIPEVIVGMQGGKSWITWIGENAPPLL
;
A
#
# COMPACT_ATOMS: atom_id res chain seq x y z
N MET A 1 26.84 2.51 -0.04
CA MET A 1 25.54 2.64 -0.73
C MET A 1 24.48 2.25 0.28
N ALA A 2 23.39 2.99 0.41
CA ALA A 2 22.29 2.55 1.27
C ALA A 2 21.67 1.28 0.66
N GLN A 3 21.40 0.28 1.51
CA GLN A 3 20.70 -0.95 1.09
C GLN A 3 19.25 -0.56 0.76
N LEU A 4 18.76 -0.93 -0.43
CA LEU A 4 17.35 -0.74 -0.81
C LEU A 4 16.49 -1.85 -0.19
N THR A 5 15.27 -1.52 0.20
CA THR A 5 14.29 -2.50 0.71
C THR A 5 13.58 -3.16 -0.48
N PRO A 6 13.57 -4.50 -0.58
CA PRO A 6 12.90 -5.17 -1.68
C PRO A 6 11.37 -5.01 -1.59
N VAL A 7 10.74 -4.87 -2.75
CA VAL A 7 9.29 -4.91 -2.93
C VAL A 7 9.00 -5.89 -4.03
N THR A 8 8.19 -6.90 -3.75
CA THR A 8 7.85 -7.92 -4.75
C THR A 8 6.35 -7.94 -4.99
N THR A 9 5.96 -8.03 -6.26
CA THR A 9 4.56 -8.24 -6.65
C THR A 9 4.41 -9.48 -7.51
N THR A 10 3.49 -10.36 -7.12
CA THR A 10 3.19 -11.61 -7.82
C THR A 10 1.69 -11.85 -7.93
N ARG A 11 1.29 -12.70 -8.88
CA ARG A 11 -0.09 -13.17 -8.99
C ARG A 11 -0.39 -14.16 -7.86
N LEU A 12 -1.61 -14.07 -7.31
CA LEU A 12 -2.12 -15.06 -6.34
C LEU A 12 -3.03 -16.09 -7.02
N GLY A 13 -4.08 -15.63 -7.68
CA GLY A 13 -5.08 -16.49 -8.30
C GLY A 13 -6.35 -15.75 -8.70
N GLU A 14 -7.48 -16.46 -8.76
CA GLU A 14 -8.79 -15.88 -9.06
C GLU A 14 -9.70 -15.89 -7.82
N HIS A 15 -10.66 -14.96 -7.77
CA HIS A 15 -11.77 -14.97 -6.80
C HIS A 15 -11.40 -14.95 -5.30
N LEU A 16 -10.36 -14.22 -4.91
CA LEU A 16 -10.05 -13.91 -3.50
C LEU A 16 -11.07 -12.93 -2.88
N PRO A 17 -11.74 -13.28 -1.75
CA PRO A 17 -12.61 -12.37 -1.03
C PRO A 17 -11.77 -11.38 -0.19
N LEU A 18 -11.42 -10.23 -0.77
CA LEU A 18 -10.46 -9.28 -0.17
C LEU A 18 -10.73 -8.91 1.28
N LEU A 19 -12.00 -8.72 1.66
CA LEU A 19 -12.36 -8.29 3.01
C LEU A 19 -12.13 -9.37 4.07
N ASP A 20 -12.16 -10.64 3.66
CA ASP A 20 -11.96 -11.78 4.57
C ASP A 20 -10.47 -11.98 4.90
N LEU A 21 -9.57 -11.29 4.18
CA LEU A 21 -8.12 -11.33 4.40
C LEU A 21 -7.64 -10.35 5.48
N LEU A 22 -8.48 -9.38 5.84
CA LEU A 22 -8.07 -8.29 6.72
C LEU A 22 -7.87 -8.79 8.16
N PRO A 23 -6.74 -8.44 8.80
CA PRO A 23 -6.58 -8.69 10.23
C PRO A 23 -7.45 -7.73 11.05
N ASP A 24 -7.68 -8.07 12.33
CA ASP A 24 -8.46 -7.24 13.25
C ASP A 24 -7.80 -5.88 13.56
N ALA A 25 -6.47 -5.80 13.48
CA ALA A 25 -5.71 -4.61 13.87
C ALA A 25 -5.22 -3.80 12.66
N ASN A 26 -5.55 -2.51 12.65
CA ASN A 26 -5.12 -1.51 11.65
C ASN A 26 -5.32 -1.93 10.17
N PRO A 27 -6.50 -2.42 9.76
CA PRO A 27 -6.75 -2.77 8.37
C PRO A 27 -6.83 -1.51 7.49
N LEU A 28 -6.27 -1.59 6.28
CA LEU A 28 -6.44 -0.60 5.23
C LEU A 28 -7.31 -1.20 4.12
N SER A 29 -8.33 -0.48 3.67
CA SER A 29 -9.25 -0.98 2.64
C SER A 29 -9.71 0.12 1.69
N TRP A 30 -9.67 -0.20 0.40
CA TRP A 30 -10.33 0.53 -0.66
C TRP A 30 -10.98 -0.48 -1.60
N VAL A 31 -12.18 -0.95 -1.23
CA VAL A 31 -12.91 -2.01 -1.94
C VAL A 31 -14.26 -1.51 -2.42
N ARG A 32 -14.59 -1.82 -3.68
CA ARG A 32 -15.89 -1.55 -4.30
C ARG A 32 -16.32 -2.74 -5.14
N ARG A 33 -17.51 -3.29 -4.85
CA ARG A 33 -18.10 -4.43 -5.60
C ARG A 33 -17.16 -5.66 -5.66
N GLY A 34 -16.41 -5.92 -4.60
CA GLY A 34 -15.47 -7.05 -4.52
C GLY A 34 -14.12 -6.82 -5.21
N GLU A 35 -13.90 -5.66 -5.82
CA GLU A 35 -12.62 -5.26 -6.43
C GLU A 35 -11.97 -4.12 -5.66
N GLY A 36 -10.66 -3.96 -5.81
CA GLY A 36 -9.88 -2.90 -5.17
C GLY A 36 -8.66 -3.44 -4.44
N LEU A 37 -8.35 -2.85 -3.28
CA LEU A 37 -7.15 -3.10 -2.51
C LEU A 37 -7.47 -3.28 -1.03
N VAL A 38 -6.78 -4.20 -0.39
CA VAL A 38 -6.66 -4.29 1.07
C VAL A 38 -5.19 -4.30 1.45
N GLY A 39 -4.85 -3.85 2.65
CA GLY A 39 -3.49 -3.89 3.13
C GLY A 39 -3.39 -3.90 4.64
N TRP A 40 -2.24 -4.35 5.12
CA TRP A 40 -1.92 -4.48 6.54
C TRP A 40 -0.41 -4.40 6.79
N GLY A 41 -0.04 -4.32 8.07
CA GLY A 41 1.30 -3.93 8.48
C GLY A 41 1.57 -2.46 8.17
N ILE A 42 2.68 -1.93 8.68
CA ILE A 42 3.11 -0.55 8.41
C ILE A 42 4.59 -0.60 8.07
N HIS A 43 4.91 -0.43 6.79
CA HIS A 43 6.30 -0.27 6.35
C HIS A 43 6.81 1.13 6.72
N ALA A 44 6.02 2.15 6.40
CA ALA A 44 6.31 3.54 6.76
C ALA A 44 5.02 4.32 6.96
N THR A 45 5.06 5.28 7.89
CA THR A 45 3.92 6.17 8.16
C THR A 45 4.42 7.56 8.47
N THR A 46 3.63 8.57 8.11
CA THR A 46 3.88 9.96 8.50
C THR A 46 2.57 10.72 8.68
N THR A 47 2.67 11.91 9.25
CA THR A 47 1.59 12.89 9.32
C THR A 47 1.99 14.18 8.63
N VAL A 48 1.06 14.77 7.86
CA VAL A 48 1.26 16.06 7.19
C VAL A 48 0.13 17.02 7.56
N ARG A 49 0.43 18.32 7.61
CA ARG A 49 -0.50 19.36 8.06
C ARG A 49 -0.25 20.67 7.33
N GLY A 50 -1.24 21.56 7.33
CA GLY A 50 -1.14 22.91 6.79
C GLY A 50 -1.52 23.01 5.32
N LYS A 51 -1.37 24.22 4.77
CA LYS A 51 -1.71 24.56 3.39
C LYS A 51 -0.93 23.74 2.34
N ASN A 52 0.26 23.25 2.70
CA ASN A 52 1.14 22.50 1.81
C ASN A 52 1.00 20.97 1.94
N ARG A 53 0.12 20.47 2.82
CA ARG A 53 0.05 19.04 3.20
C ARG A 53 0.00 18.06 2.04
N PHE A 54 -0.65 18.40 0.93
CA PHE A 54 -0.69 17.56 -0.27
C PHE A 54 0.65 17.50 -1.02
N ARG A 55 1.39 18.61 -1.05
CA ARG A 55 2.75 18.65 -1.59
C ARG A 55 3.69 17.86 -0.69
N ASP A 56 3.62 18.10 0.62
CA ASP A 56 4.47 17.44 1.60
C ASP A 56 4.24 15.91 1.57
N ALA A 57 2.98 15.48 1.42
CA ALA A 57 2.60 14.08 1.21
C ALA A 57 3.26 13.47 -0.03
N ARG A 58 3.19 14.17 -1.15
CA ARG A 58 3.79 13.72 -2.43
C ARG A 58 5.31 13.66 -2.33
N ASP A 59 5.92 14.68 -1.74
CA ASP A 59 7.38 14.77 -1.64
C ASP A 59 7.89 13.66 -0.69
N TRP A 60 7.19 13.40 0.41
CA TRP A 60 7.47 12.24 1.28
C TRP A 60 7.30 10.91 0.56
N TRP A 61 6.22 10.74 -0.23
CA TRP A 61 6.02 9.53 -1.03
C TRP A 61 7.19 9.25 -1.98
N HIS A 62 7.68 10.28 -2.68
CA HIS A 62 8.84 10.13 -3.57
C HIS A 62 10.11 9.73 -2.81
N GLN A 63 10.34 10.31 -1.64
CA GLN A 63 11.48 9.95 -0.78
C GLN A 63 11.40 8.49 -0.29
N GLU A 64 10.22 7.98 0.02
CA GLU A 64 10.07 6.56 0.37
C GLU A 64 10.32 5.65 -0.83
N LEU A 65 9.81 6.01 -2.03
CA LEU A 65 10.05 5.24 -3.25
C LEU A 65 11.54 5.11 -3.61
N GLU A 66 12.35 6.13 -3.34
CA GLU A 66 13.81 6.11 -3.57
C GLU A 66 14.54 5.04 -2.74
N LYS A 67 13.91 4.52 -1.68
CA LYS A 67 14.46 3.49 -0.79
C LYS A 67 14.07 2.07 -1.20
N LEU A 68 13.24 1.90 -2.23
CA LEU A 68 12.65 0.63 -2.60
C LEU A 68 13.29 0.05 -3.87
N SER A 69 13.50 -1.28 -3.87
CA SER A 69 13.87 -2.05 -5.07
C SER A 69 12.67 -2.87 -5.51
N ILE A 70 11.99 -2.43 -6.57
CA ILE A 70 10.68 -2.96 -6.97
C ILE A 70 10.82 -4.02 -8.06
N THR A 71 10.31 -5.22 -7.78
CA THR A 71 10.14 -6.32 -8.73
C THR A 71 8.66 -6.63 -8.86
N ASP A 72 8.05 -6.28 -9.99
CA ASP A 72 6.63 -6.51 -10.25
C ASP A 72 6.44 -7.34 -11.52
N SER A 73 5.98 -8.58 -11.35
CA SER A 73 5.73 -9.53 -12.45
C SER A 73 4.31 -9.42 -13.03
N VAL A 74 3.41 -8.67 -12.37
CA VAL A 74 2.01 -8.54 -12.76
C VAL A 74 1.82 -7.42 -13.78
N HIS A 75 2.61 -6.34 -13.65
CA HIS A 75 2.56 -5.15 -14.51
C HIS A 75 1.14 -4.56 -14.65
N GLY A 76 0.37 -4.62 -13.55
CA GLY A 76 -1.03 -4.21 -13.52
C GLY A 76 -1.20 -2.76 -13.07
N THR A 77 -2.40 -2.22 -13.22
CA THR A 77 -2.75 -0.98 -12.51
C THR A 77 -2.91 -1.29 -11.02
N SER A 78 -2.31 -0.47 -10.16
CA SER A 78 -2.36 -0.63 -8.68
C SER A 78 -1.53 -1.80 -8.14
N THR A 79 -0.51 -2.25 -8.87
CA THR A 79 0.55 -3.16 -8.40
C THR A 79 1.75 -2.38 -7.87
N GLY A 80 2.58 -3.03 -7.04
CA GLY A 80 3.71 -2.36 -6.39
C GLY A 80 3.31 -1.61 -5.11
N PRO A 81 4.22 -0.81 -4.54
CA PRO A 81 3.95 -0.13 -3.27
C PRO A 81 2.81 0.88 -3.42
N ILE A 82 1.91 0.91 -2.44
CA ILE A 82 0.74 1.78 -2.41
C ILE A 82 0.78 2.66 -1.16
N LEU A 83 0.40 3.92 -1.32
CA LEU A 83 0.24 4.86 -0.22
C LEU A 83 -1.25 5.07 0.08
N PHE A 84 -1.72 4.58 1.23
CA PHE A 84 -3.04 4.92 1.76
C PHE A 84 -2.96 6.26 2.47
N THR A 85 -3.94 7.14 2.20
CA THR A 85 -3.98 8.48 2.78
C THR A 85 -5.35 8.80 3.33
N SER A 86 -5.37 9.47 4.48
CA SER A 86 -6.56 10.10 5.05
C SER A 86 -6.24 11.58 5.28
N PHE A 87 -6.87 12.45 4.50
CA PHE A 87 -6.66 13.89 4.59
C PHE A 87 -7.75 14.57 5.40
N SER A 88 -7.34 15.35 6.39
CA SER A 88 -8.26 16.18 7.16
C SER A 88 -8.82 17.33 6.32
N PHE A 89 -10.08 17.68 6.58
CA PHE A 89 -10.76 18.80 5.94
C PHE A 89 -10.08 20.12 6.30
N SER A 90 -9.81 20.32 7.60
CA SER A 90 -9.09 21.49 8.10
C SER A 90 -7.59 21.35 7.80
N GLU A 91 -6.96 22.43 7.34
CA GLU A 91 -5.51 22.47 7.22
C GLU A 91 -4.80 22.53 8.57
N ASN A 92 -5.53 22.80 9.65
CA ASN A 92 -5.02 22.82 11.02
C ASN A 92 -5.13 21.45 11.71
N GLU A 93 -5.50 20.40 10.99
CA GLU A 93 -5.58 19.04 11.51
C GLU A 93 -4.64 18.14 10.72
N ASP A 94 -4.16 17.09 11.38
CA ASP A 94 -3.20 16.17 10.79
C ASP A 94 -3.87 15.29 9.75
N SER A 95 -3.15 15.01 8.68
CA SER A 95 -3.50 14.02 7.67
C SER A 95 -2.51 12.87 7.77
N VAL A 96 -2.99 11.63 7.67
CA VAL A 96 -2.19 10.43 7.93
C VAL A 96 -1.89 9.72 6.62
N LEU A 97 -0.64 9.30 6.47
CA LEU A 97 -0.10 8.61 5.31
C LEU A 97 0.49 7.28 5.76
N VAL A 98 0.07 6.18 5.15
CA VAL A 98 0.52 4.83 5.50
C VAL A 98 0.91 4.05 4.24
N ILE A 99 2.13 3.56 4.21
CA ILE A 99 2.60 2.53 3.28
C ILE A 99 2.51 1.19 4.03
N PRO A 100 1.55 0.31 3.71
CA PRO A 100 1.45 -1.00 4.34
C PRO A 100 2.62 -1.91 3.94
N GLU A 101 2.87 -2.93 4.76
CA GLU A 101 3.87 -3.97 4.43
C GLU A 101 3.34 -4.95 3.41
N VAL A 102 2.04 -5.25 3.44
CA VAL A 102 1.37 -6.17 2.53
C VAL A 102 0.14 -5.51 1.92
N ILE A 103 0.00 -5.65 0.60
CA ILE A 103 -1.16 -5.20 -0.18
C ILE A 103 -1.67 -6.37 -1.00
N VAL A 104 -2.97 -6.63 -0.95
CA VAL A 104 -3.64 -7.58 -1.83
C VAL A 104 -4.65 -6.84 -2.68
N GLY A 105 -4.58 -7.06 -3.99
CA GLY A 105 -5.46 -6.43 -4.96
C GLY A 105 -6.29 -7.42 -5.75
N MET A 106 -7.44 -6.97 -6.23
CA MET A 106 -8.34 -7.69 -7.14
C MET A 106 -8.89 -6.75 -8.19
N GLN A 107 -8.80 -7.14 -9.47
CA GLN A 107 -9.40 -6.42 -10.58
C GLN A 107 -9.73 -7.38 -11.72
N GLY A 108 -10.97 -7.34 -12.23
CA GLY A 108 -11.43 -8.19 -13.32
C GLY A 108 -11.27 -9.68 -13.04
N GLY A 109 -11.47 -10.09 -11.78
CA GLY A 109 -11.29 -11.48 -11.32
C GLY A 109 -9.84 -11.93 -11.12
N LYS A 110 -8.85 -11.08 -11.41
CA LYS A 110 -7.42 -11.37 -11.22
C LYS A 110 -6.91 -10.73 -9.93
N SER A 111 -6.20 -11.51 -9.12
CA SER A 111 -5.59 -11.05 -7.88
C SER A 111 -4.07 -11.08 -7.88
N TRP A 112 -3.50 -10.20 -7.06
CA TRP A 112 -2.08 -10.10 -6.82
C TRP A 112 -1.80 -9.77 -5.35
N ILE A 113 -0.57 -10.04 -4.94
CA ILE A 113 -0.02 -9.57 -3.68
C ILE A 113 1.25 -8.78 -3.93
N THR A 114 1.37 -7.66 -3.25
CA THR A 114 2.60 -6.90 -3.09
C THR A 114 3.03 -6.98 -1.63
N TRP A 115 4.32 -7.22 -1.38
CA TRP A 115 4.89 -7.10 -0.03
C TRP A 115 6.22 -6.35 -0.05
N ILE A 116 6.51 -5.69 1.08
CA ILE A 116 7.72 -4.89 1.30
C ILE A 116 8.57 -5.57 2.38
N GLY A 117 9.86 -5.77 2.09
CA GLY A 117 10.82 -6.40 3.00
C GLY A 117 11.27 -7.79 2.55
N GLU A 118 12.23 -8.36 3.28
CA GLU A 118 12.88 -9.64 2.91
C GLU A 118 12.05 -10.88 3.25
N ASN A 119 11.08 -10.74 4.16
CA ASN A 119 10.23 -11.85 4.57
C ASN A 119 9.25 -12.22 3.46
N ALA A 120 9.03 -13.52 3.28
CA ALA A 120 7.98 -14.00 2.41
C ALA A 120 6.61 -13.47 2.88
N PRO A 121 5.69 -13.18 1.95
CA PRO A 121 4.34 -12.74 2.33
C PRO A 121 3.62 -13.87 3.07
N PRO A 122 2.58 -13.56 3.86
CA PRO A 122 1.71 -14.59 4.41
C PRO A 122 1.15 -15.50 3.30
N LEU A 123 0.97 -16.77 3.60
CA LEU A 123 0.30 -17.72 2.69
C LEU A 123 -1.20 -17.36 2.66
N LEU A 124 -1.71 -17.05 1.47
CA LEU A 124 -3.09 -16.66 1.19
C LEU A 124 -3.75 -17.65 0.23
#